data_AF-A0A519ZBP1-F1
#
_entry.id   AF-A0A519ZBP1-F1
#
_cell.length_a   1.000
_cell.length_b   1.000
_cell.length_c   1.000
_cell.angle_alpha   90.00
_cell.angle_beta   90.00
_cell.angle_gamma   90.00
#
_symmetry.space_group_name_H-M   'P 1'
#
loop_
_entity.id
_entity.type
_entity.pdbx_description
1 polymer ?
#
loop_
_entity_poly.entity_id
_entity_poly.type
_entity_poly.pdbx_seq_one_letter_code
_entity_poly.pdbx_strand_id
1 'polypeptide(L)' 'MARILVIDDSPTETYRFREILQRNGHEVMEAANG' A
#
# COMPACT_ATOMS: atom_id res chain seq x y z
N MET A 1 -1.85 -13.71 6.39
CA MET A 1 -0.79 -12.72 6.10
C MET A 1 -0.49 -12.79 4.62
N ALA A 2 -0.66 -11.67 3.91
CA ALA A 2 -0.48 -11.58 2.47
C ALA A 2 0.44 -10.41 2.14
N ARG A 3 1.16 -10.51 1.03
CA ARG A 3 2.00 -9.44 0.48
C ARG A 3 1.21 -8.69 -0.57
N ILE A 4 1.04 -7.39 -0.41
CA ILE A 4 0.15 -6.57 -1.24
C ILE A 4 0.97 -5.44 -1.88
N LEU A 5 0.89 -5.32 -3.21
CA LEU A 5 1.44 -4.20 -3.97
C LEU A 5 0.31 -3.21 -4.24
N VAL A 6 0.47 -1.97 -3.77
CA VAL A 6 -0.45 -0.86 -4.02
C VAL A 6 0.14 0.00 -5.14
N ILE A 7 -0.65 0.22 -6.20
CA ILE A 7 -0.31 1.05 -7.36
C ILE A 7 -1.42 2.08 -7.52
N ASP A 8 -1.09 3.34 -7.33
CA ASP A 8 -1.98 4.50 -7.47
C ASP A 8 -1.13 5.73 -7.84
N ASP A 9 -1.68 6.67 -8.61
CA ASP A 9 -0.99 7.90 -9.01
C ASP A 9 -1.07 9.01 -7.95
N SER A 10 -1.91 8.83 -6.92
CA SER A 10 -2.00 9.71 -5.76
C SER A 10 -1.14 9.20 -4.59
N PRO A 11 -0.07 9.92 -4.19
CA PRO A 11 0.72 9.57 -3.01
C PRO A 11 -0.09 9.64 -1.70
N THR A 12 -1.21 10.35 -1.71
CA THR A 12 -2.11 10.41 -0.54
C THR A 12 -2.89 9.11 -0.39
N GLU A 13 -3.40 8.56 -1.50
CA GLU A 13 -4.17 7.32 -1.49
C GLU A 13 -3.26 6.12 -1.22
N THR A 14 -2.05 6.06 -1.81
CA THR A 14 -1.09 4.99 -1.50
C THR A 14 -0.77 4.91 -0.01
N TYR A 15 -0.55 6.06 0.64
CA TYR A 15 -0.31 6.13 2.08
C TYR A 15 -1.51 5.66 2.90
N ARG A 16 -2.73 6.09 2.53
CA ARG A 16 -3.98 5.68 3.20
C ARG A 16 -4.19 4.18 3.13
N PHE A 17 -4.02 3.58 1.95
CA PHE A 17 -4.14 2.14 1.77
C PHE A 17 -3.08 1.37 2.55
N ARG A 18 -1.84 1.83 2.52
CA ARG A 18 -0.76 1.25 3.32
C ARG A 18 -1.11 1.21 4.80
N GLU A 19 -1.53 2.33 5.38
CA GLU A 19 -1.91 2.39 6.80
C GLU A 19 -3.02 1.39 7.15
N ILE A 20 -4.06 1.32 6.33
CA ILE A 20 -5.19 0.41 6.55
C ILE A 20 -4.72 -1.05 6.46
N LEU A 21 -3.98 -1.40 5.42
CA LEU A 21 -3.56 -2.79 5.16
C LEU A 21 -2.50 -3.26 6.16
N GLN A 22 -1.57 -2.40 6.58
CA GLN A 22 -0.58 -2.72 7.62
C GLN A 22 -1.26 -2.95 8.98
N ARG A 23 -2.27 -2.14 9.35
CA ARG A 23 -3.07 -2.35 10.56
C ARG A 23 -3.82 -3.68 10.56
N ASN A 24 -4.17 -4.20 9.39
CA ASN A 24 -4.80 -5.50 9.21
C ASN A 24 -3.79 -6.68 9.14
N GLY A 25 -2.49 -6.42 9.38
CA GLY A 25 -1.47 -7.46 9.42
C GLY A 25 -0.99 -7.94 8.04
N HIS A 26 -1.13 -7.09 7.01
CA HIS A 26 -0.56 -7.33 5.69
C HIS A 26 0.80 -6.65 5.53
N GLU A 27 1.69 -7.27 4.75
CA GLU A 27 2.93 -6.65 4.29
C GLU A 27 2.62 -5.85 3.03
N VAL A 28 2.86 -4.54 3.05
CA VAL A 28 2.47 -3.63 1.96
C VAL A 28 3.72 -3.07 1.29
N MET A 29 3.71 -3.09 -0.05
CA MET A 29 4.70 -2.47 -0.92
C MET A 29 4.03 -1.41 -1.79
N GLU A 30 4.71 -0.29 -2.02
CA GLU A 30 4.25 0.80 -2.88
C GLU A 30 5.12 0.84 -4.14
N ALA A 31 4.51 1.02 -5.32
CA ALA A 31 5.26 1.25 -6.55
C ALA A 31 5.68 2.73 -6.61
N ALA A 32 6.99 3.00 -6.68
CA ALA A 32 7.51 4.37 -6.79
C ALA A 32 7.46 4.90 -8.23
N ASN A 33 7.39 4.00 -9.22
CA ASN A 33 7.29 4.27 -10.64
C ASN A 33 6.80 3.01 -11.37
N GLY A 34 6.26 3.20 -12.57
CA GLY A 34 5.96 2.13 -13.54
C GLY A 34 7.05 2.02 -14.60
#